data_AF-A0A3B9SJL2-F1
#
_entry.id   AF-A0A3B9SJL2-F1
#
_cell.length_a   1.000
_cell.length_b   1.000
_cell.length_c   1.000
_cell.angle_alpha   90.00
_cell.angle_beta   90.00
_cell.angle_gamma   90.00
#
_symmetry.space_group_name_H-M   'P 1'
#
loop_
_entity.id
_entity.type
_entity.pdbx_description
1 polymer ?
#
loop_
_entity_poly.entity_id
_entity_poly.type
_entity_poly.pdbx_seq_one_letter_code
_entity_poly.pdbx_strand_id
1 'polypeptide(L)' 'MSASPQPKRWKMIVISWLFVYPVVNVMFALLFPFLADLPQLVKTLVFTLILVPLMAVAIPALHKQFWGWITK' A
#
# COMPACT_ATOMS: atom_id res chain seq x y z
N MET A 1 29.64 -16.23 -13.16
CA MET A 1 28.81 -15.66 -12.08
C MET A 1 27.58 -15.04 -12.73
N SER A 2 26.50 -15.81 -12.84
CA SER A 2 25.21 -15.35 -13.38
C SER A 2 24.67 -14.26 -12.44
N ALA A 3 24.58 -13.02 -12.93
CA ALA A 3 24.05 -11.91 -12.16
C ALA A 3 22.60 -12.21 -11.78
N SER A 4 22.36 -12.50 -10.50
CA SER A 4 21.01 -12.63 -9.95
C SER A 4 20.22 -11.38 -10.34
N PRO A 5 19.02 -11.50 -10.94
CA PRO A 5 18.26 -10.35 -11.38
C PRO A 5 17.91 -9.49 -10.16
N GLN A 6 18.65 -8.39 -9.99
CA GLN A 6 18.44 -7.44 -8.92
C GLN A 6 17.08 -6.78 -9.15
N PRO A 7 16.13 -6.88 -8.22
CA PRO A 7 14.84 -6.23 -8.36
C PRO A 7 15.07 -4.72 -8.51
N LYS A 8 14.66 -4.16 -9.64
CA LYS A 8 14.85 -2.73 -9.92
C LYS A 8 14.07 -1.92 -8.88
N ARG A 9 14.76 -1.20 -7.99
CA ARG A 9 14.14 -0.43 -6.90
C ARG A 9 13.01 0.49 -7.37
N TRP A 10 13.14 1.10 -8.55
CA TRP A 10 12.11 1.96 -9.13
C TRP A 10 10.80 1.20 -9.44
N LYS A 11 10.88 -0.05 -9.92
CA LYS A 11 9.70 -0.89 -10.20
C LYS A 11 8.93 -1.23 -8.92
N MET A 12 9.65 -1.52 -7.84
CA MET A 12 9.06 -1.78 -6.53
C MET A 12 8.33 -0.54 -5.99
N ILE A 13 8.94 0.65 -6.12
CA ILE A 13 8.31 1.92 -5.71
C ILE A 13 7.04 2.18 -6.53
N VAL A 14 7.07 1.99 -7.84
CA VAL A 14 5.90 2.21 -8.71
C VAL A 14 4.75 1.26 -8.37
N ILE A 15 5.01 -0.03 -8.15
CA ILE A 15 3.98 -1.00 -7.75
C ILE A 15 3.39 -0.62 -6.40
N SER A 16 4.23 -0.31 -5.42
CA SER A 16 3.76 0.12 -4.11
C SER A 16 2.92 1.39 -4.22
N TRP A 17 3.36 2.41 -4.95
CA TRP A 17 2.61 3.65 -5.15
C TRP A 17 1.26 3.43 -5.84
N LEU A 18 1.25 2.65 -6.92
CA LEU A 18 0.04 2.30 -7.66
C LEU A 18 -0.95 1.49 -6.82
N PHE A 19 -0.48 0.79 -5.79
CA PHE A 19 -1.34 0.10 -4.84
C PHE A 19 -1.81 0.99 -3.68
N VAL A 20 -0.93 1.87 -3.16
CA VAL A 20 -1.28 2.81 -2.08
C VAL A 20 -2.47 3.67 -2.50
N TYR A 21 -2.42 4.25 -3.71
CA TYR A 21 -3.42 5.21 -4.16
C TYR A 21 -4.87 4.68 -4.15
N PRO A 22 -5.21 3.53 -4.78
CA PRO A 22 -6.56 2.98 -4.74
C PRO A 22 -6.96 2.55 -3.34
N VAL A 23 -6.05 1.97 -2.55
CA VAL A 23 -6.33 1.57 -1.16
C VAL A 23 -6.73 2.77 -0.32
N VAL A 24 -5.98 3.86 -0.41
CA VAL A 24 -6.28 5.11 0.31
C VAL A 24 -7.65 5.67 -0.10
N ASN A 25 -7.97 5.67 -1.40
CA ASN A 25 -9.28 6.13 -1.87
C ASN A 25 -10.44 5.25 -1.39
N VAL A 26 -10.28 3.92 -1.45
CA VAL A 26 -11.27 2.96 -0.93
C VAL A 26 -11.45 3.14 0.56
N MET A 27 -10.36 3.27 1.31
CA MET A 27 -10.42 3.54 2.74
C MET A 27 -11.09 4.87 3.03
N PHE A 28 -10.83 5.93 2.28
CA PHE A 28 -11.55 7.19 2.47
C PHE A 28 -13.05 7.02 2.21
N ALA A 29 -13.43 6.41 1.08
CA ALA A 29 -14.83 6.19 0.74
C ALA A 29 -15.58 5.33 1.78
N LEU A 30 -14.89 4.34 2.38
CA LEU A 30 -15.47 3.47 3.39
C LEU A 30 -15.43 4.11 4.78
N LEU A 31 -14.29 4.62 5.24
CA LEU A 31 -14.13 5.12 6.61
C LEU A 31 -14.78 6.49 6.82
N PHE A 32 -14.60 7.47 5.92
CA PHE A 32 -15.11 8.83 6.14
C PHE A 32 -16.60 8.91 6.51
N PRO A 33 -17.52 8.14 5.89
CA PRO A 33 -18.92 8.17 6.31
C PRO A 33 -19.11 7.64 7.74
N PHE A 34 -18.33 6.65 8.20
CA PHE A 34 -18.43 6.13 9.57
C PHE A 34 -17.78 7.03 10.62
N LEU A 35 -16.76 7.82 10.25
CA LEU A 35 -16.09 8.75 11.17
C LEU A 35 -16.53 10.20 10.97
N ALA A 36 -17.68 10.45 10.31
CA ALA A 36 -18.14 11.78 9.95
C ALA A 36 -18.20 12.74 11.15
N ASP A 37 -18.68 12.26 12.30
CA ASP A 37 -18.92 13.05 13.50
C ASP A 37 -17.70 13.19 14.43
N LEU A 38 -16.59 12.50 14.12
CA LEU A 38 -15.40 12.50 14.98
C LEU A 38 -14.46 13.68 14.69
N PRO A 39 -13.62 14.10 15.64
CA PRO A 39 -12.59 15.10 15.38
C PRO A 39 -11.60 14.63 14.31
N GLN A 40 -11.10 15.54 13.48
CA GLN A 40 -10.19 15.22 12.37
C GLN A 40 -8.96 14.40 12.81
N LEU A 41 -8.40 14.69 13.99
CA LEU A 41 -7.27 13.95 14.55
C LEU A 41 -7.61 12.47 14.80
N VAL A 42 -8.82 12.19 15.30
CA VAL A 42 -9.31 10.82 15.55
C VAL A 42 -9.55 10.09 14.23
N LYS A 43 -10.15 10.75 13.23
CA LYS A 43 -10.33 10.16 11.89
C LYS A 43 -8.99 9.71 11.30
N THR A 44 -7.99 10.59 11.42
CA THR A 44 -6.65 10.34 10.91
C THR A 44 -5.97 9.19 11.66
N LEU A 45 -6.13 9.12 12.98
CA LEU A 45 -5.58 8.06 13.81
C LEU A 45 -6.20 6.69 13.49
N VAL A 46 -7.52 6.61 13.32
CA VAL A 46 -8.18 5.35 12.92
C VAL A 46 -7.76 4.94 11.51
N PHE A 47 -7.68 5.91 10.59
CA PHE A 47 -7.23 5.65 9.24
C PHE A 47 -5.80 5.10 9.21
N THR A 48 -4.85 5.69 9.94
CA THR A 48 -3.47 5.22 9.98
C THR A 48 -3.34 3.87 10.68
N LEU A 49 -4.09 3.64 11.77
CA LEU A 49 -4.11 2.36 12.47
C LEU A 49 -4.54 1.19 11.59
N ILE A 50 -5.39 1.42 10.58
CA ILE A 50 -5.83 0.38 9.65
C ILE A 50 -4.93 0.35 8.41
N LEU A 51 -4.59 1.52 7.84
CA LEU A 51 -3.79 1.60 6.62
C LEU A 51 -2.40 0.99 6.82
N VAL A 52 -1.70 1.33 7.90
CA VAL A 52 -0.32 0.87 8.14
C VAL A 52 -0.20 -0.66 8.18
N PRO A 53 -0.96 -1.39 9.02
CA PRO A 53 -0.88 -2.85 9.03
C PRO A 53 -1.37 -3.48 7.72
N LEU A 54 -2.39 -2.90 7.08
CA LEU A 54 -2.86 -3.38 5.77
C LEU A 54 -1.75 -3.29 4.71
N MET A 55 -1.03 -2.17 4.67
CA MET A 55 0.08 -1.97 3.75
C MET A 55 1.29 -2.84 4.11
N ALA A 56 1.56 -3.05 5.41
CA ALA A 56 2.63 -3.93 5.87
C ALA A 56 2.45 -5.38 5.39
N VAL A 57 1.20 -5.85 5.27
CA VAL A 57 0.89 -7.20 4.77
C VAL A 57 0.74 -7.22 3.24
N ALA A 58 0.13 -6.19 2.65
CA ALA A 58 -0.16 -6.16 1.22
C ALA A 58 1.08 -5.92 0.35
N ILE A 59 2.01 -5.04 0.78
CA ILE A 59 3.21 -4.72 -0.01
C ILE A 59 4.07 -5.98 -0.27
N PRO A 60 4.42 -6.81 0.74
CA PRO A 60 5.16 -8.05 0.50
C PRO A 60 4.42 -9.02 -0.44
N ALA A 61 3.10 -9.14 -0.29
CA ALA A 61 2.28 -10.01 -1.15
C ALA A 61 2.29 -9.54 -2.60
N LEU A 62 2.21 -8.23 -2.83
CA LEU A 62 2.29 -7.63 -4.17
C LEU A 62 3.68 -7.78 -4.78
N HIS A 63 4.74 -7.53 -4.02
CA HIS A 63 6.10 -7.72 -4.50
C HIS A 63 6.35 -9.19 -4.87
N LYS A 64 5.76 -10.14 -4.13
CA LYS A 64 5.79 -11.58 -4.47
C LYS A 64 5.01 -11.88 -5.75
N GLN A 65 3.82 -11.30 -5.94
CA GLN A 65 2.98 -11.50 -7.12
C GLN A 65 3.63 -10.93 -8.39
N PHE A 66 4.21 -9.73 -8.28
CA PHE A 66 4.87 -9.04 -9.39
C PHE A 66 6.36 -9.41 -9.52
N TRP A 67 6.85 -10.41 -8.77
CA TRP A 67 8.26 -10.80 -8.78
C TRP A 67 8.79 -11.12 -10.18
N GLY A 68 7.96 -11.78 -11.01
CA GLY A 68 8.29 -12.09 -12.41
C GLY A 68 8.40 -10.86 -13.32
N TRP A 69 7.80 -9.73 -12.96
CA TRP A 69 7.95 -8.46 -13.69
C TRP A 69 9.04 -7.56 -13.08
N ILE A 70 9.25 -7.66 -11.77
CA ILE A 70 10.29 -6.92 -11.04
C ILE A 70 11.70 -7.45 -11.40
N THR A 71 11.83 -8.76 -11.63
CA THR A 71 13.10 -9.43 -11.97
C THR A 71 13.43 -9.46 -13.47
N LYS A 72 12.46 -9.13 -14.33
CA LYS A 72 12.61 -9.03 -15.79
C LYS A 72 12.97 -7.60 -16.22
#